data_AF-A0A5K1HCK2-F1
#
_entry.id   AF-A0A5K1HCK2-F1
#
_cell.length_a   1.000
_cell.length_b   1.000
_cell.length_c   1.000
_cell.angle_alpha   90.00
_cell.angle_beta   90.00
_cell.angle_gamma   90.00
#
_symmetry.space_group_name_H-M   'P 1'
#
loop_
_entity.id
_entity.type
_entity.pdbx_description
1 polymer ?
#
loop_
_entity_poly.entity_id
_entity_poly.type
_entity_poly.pdbx_seq_one_letter_code
_entity_poly.pdbx_strand_id
1 'polypeptide(L)' 'MKIKQWLLIAIMVGVCLTIDPQLPSHVIQVYGNATLGYYYVNLYIGTPPQEQSVIIDTGSGLLALPC' A
#
# COMPACT_ATOMS: atom_id res chain seq x y z
N MET A 1 -29.68 17.76 30.85
CA MET A 1 -28.24 17.73 30.50
C MET A 1 -27.77 16.42 29.86
N LYS A 2 -28.27 15.24 30.24
CA LYS A 2 -27.78 13.96 29.69
C LYS A 2 -28.01 13.77 28.18
N ILE A 3 -29.18 14.15 27.65
CA ILE A 3 -29.54 13.91 26.23
C ILE A 3 -28.61 14.62 25.23
N LYS A 4 -28.17 15.85 25.55
CA LYS A 4 -27.28 16.64 24.69
C LYS A 4 -25.88 16.02 24.62
N GLN A 5 -25.42 15.38 25.70
CA GLN A 5 -24.11 14.74 25.76
C GLN A 5 -24.05 13.44 24.95
N TRP A 6 -25.12 12.63 24.99
CA TRP A 6 -25.23 11.44 24.13
C TRP A 6 -25.29 11.80 22.65
N LEU A 7 -25.99 12.88 22.30
CA LEU A 7 -26.05 13.38 20.93
C LEU A 7 -24.66 13.81 20.42
N LEU A 8 -23.90 14.53 21.25
CA LEU A 8 -22.53 14.95 20.92
C LEU A 8 -21.58 13.76 20.75
N ILE A 9 -21.68 12.75 21.60
CA ILE A 9 -20.85 11.53 21.48
C ILE A 9 -21.19 10.78 20.19
N ALA A 10 -22.47 10.62 19.86
CA ALA A 10 -22.90 9.96 18.62
C ALA A 10 -22.40 10.70 17.37
N ILE A 11 -22.43 12.04 17.39
CA ILE A 11 -21.91 12.87 16.30
C ILE A 11 -20.38 12.72 16.18
N MET A 12 -19.63 12.77 17.29
CA MET A 12 -18.18 12.63 17.27
C MET A 12 -17.72 11.24 16.79
N VAL A 13 -18.40 10.16 17.22
CA VAL A 13 -18.12 8.80 16.74
C VAL A 13 -18.48 8.66 15.27
N GLY A 14 -19.64 9.19 14.84
CA GLY A 14 -20.04 9.19 13.44
C GLY A 14 -19.05 9.91 12.54
N VAL A 15 -18.58 11.10 12.96
CA VAL A 15 -17.55 11.86 12.24
C VAL A 15 -16.25 11.06 12.19
N CYS A 16 -15.76 10.52 13.31
CA CYS A 16 -14.51 9.75 13.38
C CYS A 16 -14.51 8.51 12.47
N LEU A 17 -15.65 7.81 12.35
CA LEU A 17 -15.81 6.64 11.48
C LEU A 17 -15.89 6.99 9.98
N THR A 18 -16.19 8.25 9.63
CA THR A 18 -16.27 8.71 8.24
C THR A 18 -15.00 9.36 7.70
N ILE A 19 -14.06 9.73 8.58
CA ILE A 19 -12.71 10.17 8.20
C ILE A 19 -11.79 8.95 8.17
N ASP A 20 -11.94 8.13 7.14
CA ASP A 20 -10.80 7.33 6.71
C ASP A 20 -9.92 8.28 5.89
N PRO A 21 -8.72 8.68 6.36
CA PRO A 21 -7.82 9.46 5.53
C PRO A 21 -7.43 8.55 4.36
N GLN A 22 -8.12 8.72 3.22
CA GLN A 22 -7.79 8.06 1.96
C GLN A 22 -6.41 8.55 1.53
N LEU A 23 -5.38 7.91 2.08
CA LEU A 23 -4.02 8.01 1.58
C LEU A 23 -4.04 7.51 0.14
N PRO A 24 -3.36 8.20 -0.80
CA PRO A 24 -3.24 7.73 -2.16
C PRO A 24 -2.66 6.31 -2.17
N SER A 25 -3.47 5.33 -2.57
CA SER A 25 -3.02 3.95 -2.69
C SER A 25 -2.36 3.75 -4.05
N HIS A 26 -1.09 3.38 -4.05
CA HIS A 26 -0.43 2.86 -5.24
C HIS A 26 -0.51 1.34 -5.22
N VAL A 27 -1.05 0.77 -6.30
CA VAL A 27 -1.19 -0.67 -6.48
C VAL A 27 -0.40 -1.07 -7.72
N ILE A 28 0.37 -2.13 -7.61
CA ILE A 28 1.13 -2.74 -8.70
C ILE A 28 0.76 -4.21 -8.82
N GLN A 29 0.73 -4.73 -10.05
CA GLN A 29 0.48 -6.14 -10.29
C GLN A 29 1.66 -6.98 -9.82
N VAL A 30 1.36 -8.00 -9.02
CA VAL A 30 2.32 -9.00 -8.55
C VAL A 30 2.24 -10.25 -9.43
N TYR A 31 3.41 -10.74 -9.83
CA TYR A 31 3.56 -11.96 -10.63
C TYR A 31 4.30 -13.04 -9.81
N GLY A 32 4.25 -14.28 -10.29
CA GLY A 32 4.90 -15.42 -9.65
C GLY A 32 3.91 -16.44 -9.10
N ASN A 33 4.45 -17.53 -8.54
CA ASN A 33 3.69 -18.61 -7.93
C ASN A 33 4.60 -19.48 -7.05
N ALA A 34 4.02 -20.42 -6.31
CA ALA A 34 4.77 -21.32 -5.43
C ALA A 34 5.78 -22.21 -6.16
N THR A 35 5.52 -22.59 -7.42
CA THR A 35 6.45 -23.40 -8.23
C THR A 35 7.71 -22.61 -8.62
N LEU A 36 7.57 -21.31 -8.90
CA LEU A 36 8.69 -20.40 -9.18
C LEU A 36 9.51 -20.11 -7.89
N GLY A 37 8.86 -20.17 -6.74
CA GLY A 37 9.50 -20.00 -5.42
C GLY A 37 9.61 -18.55 -4.95
N TYR A 38 9.16 -17.58 -5.74
CA TYR A 38 9.15 -16.16 -5.38
C TYR A 38 8.06 -15.41 -6.15
N TYR A 39 7.77 -14.21 -5.64
CA TYR A 39 6.90 -13.23 -6.28
C TYR A 39 7.73 -12.02 -6.72
N TYR A 40 7.34 -11.39 -7.82
CA TYR A 40 8.06 -10.27 -8.40
C TYR A 40 7.11 -9.23 -8.99
N VAL A 41 7.61 -8.02 -9.19
CA VAL A 41 6.92 -6.90 -9.83
C VAL A 41 7.80 -6.30 -10.91
N ASN A 42 7.20 -5.54 -11.83
CA ASN A 42 7.94 -4.81 -12.87
C ASN A 42 8.05 -3.33 -12.50
N LEU A 43 9.28 -2.83 -12.37
CA LEU A 43 9.59 -1.42 -12.11
C LEU A 43 10.21 -0.77 -13.34
N TYR A 44 10.01 0.53 -13.52
CA TYR A 44 10.68 1.30 -14.56
C TYR A 44 11.81 2.12 -13.95
N ILE A 45 13.05 1.85 -14.38
CA ILE A 45 14.26 2.44 -13.79
C ILE A 45 15.09 3.11 -14.90
N GLY A 46 15.66 4.28 -14.57
CA GLY A 46 16.54 5.04 -15.46
C GLY A 46 15.83 6.05 -16.37
N THR A 47 16.62 6.74 -17.19
CA THR A 47 16.15 7.70 -18.19
C THR A 47 16.88 7.43 -19.52
N PRO A 48 16.20 6.95 -20.58
CA PRO A 48 14.76 6.67 -20.64
C PRO A 48 14.35 5.51 -19.71
N PRO A 49 13.07 5.43 -19.28
CA PRO A 49 12.61 4.37 -18.40
C PRO A 49 12.75 3.00 -19.03
N GLN A 50 13.41 2.07 -18.33
CA GLN A 50 13.57 0.67 -18.73
C GLN A 50 12.86 -0.24 -17.73
N GLU A 51 12.08 -1.20 -18.24
CA GLU A 51 11.36 -2.16 -17.39
C GLU A 51 12.34 -3.20 -16.80
N GLN A 52 12.21 -3.45 -15.49
CA GLN A 52 13.03 -4.36 -14.71
C GLN A 52 12.13 -5.23 -13.82
N SER A 53 12.28 -6.56 -13.90
CA SER A 53 11.58 -7.48 -13.00
C SER A 53 12.39 -7.69 -11.72
N VAL A 54 11.80 -7.36 -10.57
CA VAL A 54 12.46 -7.44 -9.26
C VAL A 54 11.64 -8.26 -8.27
N ILE A 55 12.32 -9.09 -7.48
CA ILE A 55 11.70 -9.88 -6.42
C ILE A 55 11.19 -8.93 -5.33
N ILE A 56 9.95 -9.14 -4.88
CA ILE A 56 9.38 -8.37 -3.75
C ILE A 56 9.68 -9.08 -2.44
N ASP A 57 10.71 -8.59 -1.75
CA ASP A 57 11.24 -9.22 -0.54
C ASP A 57 11.09 -8.28 0.67
N THR A 58 10.23 -8.64 1.61
CA THR A 58 10.04 -7.92 2.88
C THR A 58 11.12 -8.25 3.92
N GLY A 59 11.99 -9.22 3.63
CA GLY A 59 13.12 -9.62 4.47
C GLY A 59 14.40 -8.80 4.23
N SER A 60 14.41 -7.89 3.25
CA SER A 60 15.55 -7.03 2.93
C SER A 60 15.19 -5.54 2.87
N GLY A 61 16.21 -4.68 2.81
CA GLY A 61 16.09 -3.22 2.76
C GLY A 61 16.71 -2.57 1.53
N LEU A 62 17.03 -3.36 0.50
CA LEU A 62 17.73 -2.90 -0.70
C LEU A 62 16.92 -3.21 -1.96
N LEU A 63 16.99 -2.31 -2.94
CA LEU A 63 16.61 -2.55 -4.32
C LEU A 63 17.89 -2.71 -5.15
N ALA A 64 18.10 -3.88 -5.75
CA ALA A 64 19.28 -4.18 -6.55
C ALA A 64 18.91 -4.96 -7.82
N LEU A 65 19.66 -4.70 -8.90
CA LEU A 65 19.53 -5.37 -10.20
C LEU A 65 20.91 -5.50 -10.86
N PRO A 66 21.11 -6.46 -11.78
CA PRO A 66 22.33 -6.55 -12.59
C PRO A 66 22.55 -5.28 -13.43
N CYS A 67 23.82 -4.93 -13.65
CA CYS A 67 24.27 -3.74 -14.39
C CYS A 67 24.90 -4.12 -15.73
#